data_AF-A0A1V5IG14-F1
#
_entry.id   AF-A0A1V5IG14-F1
#
_cell.length_a   1.000
_cell.length_b   1.000
_cell.length_c   1.000
_cell.angle_alpha   90.00
_cell.angle_beta   90.00
_cell.angle_gamma   90.00
#
_symmetry.space_group_name_H-M   'P 1'
#
loop_
_entity.id
_entity.type
_entity.pdbx_description
1 polymer ?
#
loop_
_entity_poly.entity_id
_entity_poly.type
_entity_poly.pdbx_seq_one_letter_code
_entity_poly.pdbx_strand_id
1 'polypeptide(L)' 'MTNYTATECATRSALDAAIVALATTATFDVVEYRENATVKYVLITPDPQGQIGSS' A
#
# COMPACT_ATOMS: atom_id res chain seq x y z
N MET A 1 -6.02 -16.55 5.55
CA MET A 1 -4.92 -15.82 4.86
C MET A 1 -5.26 -14.35 4.93
N THR A 2 -4.41 -13.53 5.53
CA THR A 2 -4.58 -12.07 5.50
C THR A 2 -4.33 -11.61 4.07
N ASN A 3 -5.33 -11.01 3.43
CA ASN A 3 -5.15 -10.39 2.13
C ASN A 3 -4.36 -9.10 2.33
N TYR A 4 -3.41 -8.82 1.43
CA TYR A 4 -2.65 -7.58 1.44
C TYR A 4 -2.97 -6.82 0.16
N THR A 5 -3.27 -5.54 0.28
CA THR A 5 -3.43 -4.65 -0.87
C THR A 5 -2.09 -3.99 -1.15
N ALA A 6 -1.62 -4.08 -2.38
CA ALA A 6 -0.43 -3.36 -2.85
C ALA A 6 -0.87 -2.17 -3.71
N THR A 7 -0.49 -0.96 -3.30
CA THR A 7 -0.76 0.27 -4.05
C THR A 7 0.55 0.81 -4.63
N GLU A 8 0.68 0.79 -5.95
CA GLU A 8 1.85 1.32 -6.64
C GLU A 8 1.73 2.84 -6.86
N CYS A 9 2.72 3.59 -6.40
CA CYS A 9 2.86 5.03 -6.59
C CYS A 9 4.10 5.33 -7.44
N ALA A 10 3.88 6.08 -8.52
CA ALA A 10 4.95 6.48 -9.44
C ALA A 10 5.79 7.67 -8.93
N THR A 11 5.32 8.40 -7.92
CA THR A 11 6.01 9.58 -7.37
C THR A 11 5.90 9.64 -5.85
N ARG A 12 6.85 10.36 -5.22
CA ARG A 12 6.86 10.55 -3.76
C ARG A 12 5.65 11.36 -3.27
N SER A 13 5.14 12.31 -4.05
CA SER A 13 3.93 13.07 -3.69
C SER A 13 2.67 12.20 -3.72
N ALA A 14 2.55 11.27 -4.68
CA ALA A 14 1.43 10.32 -4.71
C ALA A 14 1.49 9.36 -3.50
N LEU A 15 2.71 8.93 -3.13
CA LEU A 15 2.93 8.13 -1.93
C LEU A 15 2.50 8.87 -0.65
N ASP A 16 2.90 10.13 -0.48
CA ASP A 16 2.55 10.94 0.69
C ASP A 16 1.03 11.11 0.83
N ALA A 17 0.33 11.39 -0.27
CA ALA A 17 -1.13 11.46 -0.29
C ALA A 17 -1.79 10.12 0.08
N ALA A 18 -1.26 9.00 -0.41
CA ALA A 18 -1.75 7.67 -0.07
C ALA A 18 -1.51 7.34 1.42
N ILE A 19 -0.34 7.69 1.95
CA ILE A 19 0.01 7.57 3.36
C ILE A 19 -0.96 8.36 4.22
N VAL A 20 -1.23 9.62 3.89
CA VAL A 20 -2.15 10.46 4.67
C VAL A 20 -3.57 9.89 4.64
N ALA A 21 -4.02 9.36 3.51
CA ALA A 21 -5.33 8.71 3.40
C ALA A 21 -5.41 7.42 4.25
N LEU A 22 -4.36 6.61 4.28
CA LEU A 22 -4.33 5.29 4.93
C LEU A 22 -3.90 5.32 6.40
N ALA A 23 -3.12 6.32 6.82
CA ALA A 23 -2.70 6.51 8.21
C ALA A 23 -3.88 6.73 9.17
N THR A 24 -5.04 7.10 8.65
CA THR A 24 -6.27 7.26 9.43
C THR A 24 -6.96 5.93 9.76
N THR A 25 -6.61 4.83 9.11
CA THR A 25 -7.39 3.57 9.16
C THR A 25 -6.58 2.28 9.28
N ALA A 26 -5.27 2.27 9.01
CA ALA A 26 -4.47 1.04 9.08
C ALA A 26 -2.97 1.26 9.30
N THR A 27 -2.29 0.24 9.83
CA THR A 27 -0.83 0.10 9.75
C THR A 27 -0.43 -0.34 8.35
N PHE A 28 0.53 0.33 7.73
CA PHE A 28 1.03 0.01 6.38
C PHE A 28 2.56 -0.05 6.36
N ASP A 29 3.10 -0.79 5.39
CA ASP A 29 4.53 -0.83 5.08
C ASP A 29 4.79 -0.16 3.73
N VAL A 30 5.97 0.47 3.60
CA VAL A 30 6.37 1.16 2.37
C VAL A 30 7.63 0.52 1.83
N VAL A 31 7.54 -0.03 0.63
CA VAL A 31 8.67 -0.64 -0.07
C VAL A 31 9.06 0.24 -1.25
N GLU A 32 10.31 0.70 -1.26
CA GLU A 32 10.89 1.42 -2.39
C GLU A 32 11.62 0.42 -3.29
N TYR A 33 11.33 0.42 -4.60
CA TYR A 33 12.06 -0.42 -5.55
C TYR A 33 12.38 0.36 -6.83
N ARG A 34 13.47 -0.04 -7.49
CA ARG A 34 13.91 0.55 -8.76
C ARG A 34 13.55 -0.38 -9.90
N GLU A 35 12.80 0.14 -10.85
CA GLU A 35 12.46 -0.56 -12.09
C GLU A 35 12.86 0.33 -13.27
N ASN A 36 13.72 -0.18 -14.17
CA ASN A 36 14.14 0.51 -15.39
C ASN A 36 14.58 1.97 -15.15
N ALA A 37 15.48 2.18 -14.18
CA ALA A 37 15.99 3.49 -13.75
C ALA A 37 14.96 4.45 -13.10
N THR A 38 13.71 4.03 -12.94
CA THR A 38 12.67 4.78 -12.23
C THR A 38 12.49 4.24 -10.83
N VAL A 39 12.43 5.13 -9.83
CA VAL A 39 12.08 4.75 -8.46
C VAL A 39 10.56 4.69 -8.35
N LYS A 40 10.04 3.54 -7.92
CA LYS A 40 8.64 3.30 -7.65
C LYS A 40 8.45 2.99 -6.17
N TYR A 41 7.28 3.32 -5.65
CA TYR A 41 6.92 3.12 -4.26
C TYR A 41 5.71 2.20 -4.19
N VAL A 42 5.78 1.13 -3.41
CA VAL A 42 4.63 0.26 -3.14
C VAL A 42 4.22 0.44 -1.70
N LEU A 43 2.95 0.76 -1.49
CA LEU A 43 2.35 0.72 -0.17
C LEU A 43 1.68 -0.63 0.02
N ILE A 44 2.04 -1.32 1.10
CA ILE A 44 1.46 -2.61 1.47
C ILE A 44 0.62 -2.42 2.72
N THR A 45 -0.68 -2.59 2.58
CA THR A 45 -1.62 -2.56 3.70
C THR A 45 -2.17 -3.96 3.95
N PRO A 46 -2.14 -4.48 5.19
CA PRO A 46 -2.98 -5.61 5.55
C PRO A 46 -4.43 -5.16 5.34
N ASP A 47 -5.17 -5.89 4.53
CA ASP A 47 -6.57 -5.59 4.32
C ASP A 47 -7.26 -5.75 5.69
N PRO A 48 -7.95 -4.71 6.22
CA PRO A 48 -8.66 -4.81 7.48
C PRO A 48 -9.74 -5.88 7.44
N GLN A 49 -10.08 -6.38 6.24
CA GLN A 49 -10.95 -7.51 6.05
C GLN A 49 -10.17 -8.83 6.17
N GLY A 50 -10.07 -9.26 7.43
CA GLY A 50 -10.66 -10.54 7.77
C GLY A 50 -12.19 -10.59 7.55
N GLN A 51 -12.74 -10.03 6.46
CA GLN A 51 -13.98 -10.56 5.91
C GLN A 51 -13.57 -11.87 5.25
N ILE A 52 -13.43 -12.89 6.10
CA ILE A 52 -13.81 -14.23 5.72
C ILE A 52 -15.05 -14.09 4.84
N GLY A 53 -14.88 -14.33 3.54
CA GLY A 53 -16.00 -14.53 2.66
C GLY A 53 -16.79 -15.67 3.28
N SER A 54 -17.90 -15.32 3.93
CA SER A 54 -19.02 -16.21 4.12
C SER A 54 -19.51 -16.55 2.72
N SER A 55 -19.04 -17.64 2.14
CA SER A 55 -19.64 -18.33 0.99
C SER A 55 -19.19 -19.77 0.99
#